data_AF-A0A7R7AEQ8-F1
#
_entry.id   AF-A0A7R7AEQ8-F1
#
_cell.length_a   1.000
_cell.length_b   1.000
_cell.length_c   1.000
_cell.angle_alpha   90.00
_cell.angle_beta   90.00
_cell.angle_gamma   90.00
#
_symmetry.space_group_name_H-M   'P 1'
#
loop_
_entity.id
_entity.type
_entity.pdbx_description
1 polymer ?
#
loop_
_entity_poly.entity_id
_entity_poly.type
_entity_poly.pdbx_seq_one_letter_code
_entity_poly.pdbx_strand_id
1 'polypeptide(L)'
;MHKAVSCKIASLQGEIDGFNIVRAILSEVVDIERVVMRDTKSYCGILLDDNNRKPICRLHFNAKQNYIGLISGKSEERIPISGISDIFKHSEHLKKMIVDYL
;
A
#
# COMPACT_ATOMS: atom_id res chain seq x y z
N MET A 1 -35.24 -6.83 -3.91
CA MET A 1 -34.30 -5.76 -3.52
C MET A 1 -32.96 -6.40 -3.22
N HIS A 2 -32.00 -6.31 -4.15
CA HIS A 2 -30.73 -7.03 -4.08
C HIS A 2 -29.77 -6.35 -3.09
N LYS A 3 -29.22 -7.17 -2.19
CA LYS A 3 -28.29 -6.82 -1.11
C LYS A 3 -27.07 -6.05 -1.62
N ALA A 4 -26.80 -4.91 -0.99
CA ALA A 4 -25.50 -4.26 -0.99
C ALA A 4 -24.46 -5.18 -0.29
N VAL A 5 -23.80 -6.05 -1.06
CA VAL A 5 -22.63 -6.85 -0.64
C VAL A 5 -21.38 -6.47 -1.46
N SER A 6 -21.51 -5.57 -2.44
CA SER A 6 -20.47 -5.25 -3.42
C SER A 6 -19.26 -4.48 -2.85
N CYS A 7 -19.45 -3.59 -1.87
CA CYS A 7 -18.42 -2.60 -1.50
C CYS A 7 -17.18 -3.20 -0.81
N LYS A 8 -17.35 -4.23 0.04
CA LYS A 8 -16.22 -4.83 0.79
C LYS A 8 -15.39 -5.80 -0.03
N ILE A 9 -16.02 -6.50 -0.98
CA ILE A 9 -15.31 -7.40 -1.90
C ILE A 9 -14.50 -6.57 -2.90
N ALA A 10 -15.09 -5.49 -3.42
CA ALA A 10 -14.41 -4.58 -4.33
C ALA A 10 -13.20 -3.89 -3.66
N SER A 11 -13.31 -3.49 -2.39
CA SER A 11 -12.18 -2.91 -1.66
C SER A 11 -11.06 -3.92 -1.44
N LEU A 12 -11.39 -5.16 -1.07
CA LEU A 12 -10.40 -6.22 -0.87
C LEU A 12 -9.61 -6.53 -2.14
N GLN A 13 -10.28 -6.57 -3.30
CA GLN A 13 -9.58 -6.75 -4.59
C GLN A 13 -8.62 -5.58 -4.86
N GLY A 14 -9.07 -4.35 -4.59
CA GLY A 14 -8.21 -3.18 -4.71
C GLY A 14 -6.97 -3.24 -3.81
N GLU A 15 -7.12 -3.70 -2.56
CA GLU A 15 -6.01 -3.92 -1.61
C GLU A 15 -4.98 -4.92 -2.15
N ILE A 16 -5.46 -6.05 -2.66
CA ILE A 16 -4.60 -7.09 -3.26
C ILE A 16 -3.87 -6.54 -4.50
N ASP A 17 -4.58 -5.84 -5.39
CA ASP A 17 -4.01 -5.29 -6.61
C ASP A 17 -2.97 -4.21 -6.29
N GLY A 18 -3.28 -3.31 -5.35
CA GLY A 18 -2.36 -2.29 -4.89
C GLY A 18 -1.12 -2.88 -4.22
N PHE A 19 -1.30 -3.91 -3.40
CA PHE A 19 -0.18 -4.66 -2.81
C PHE A 19 0.71 -5.28 -3.88
N ASN A 20 0.14 -5.93 -4.91
CA ASN A 20 0.91 -6.53 -5.99
C ASN A 20 1.69 -5.49 -6.80
N ILE A 21 1.14 -4.29 -7.03
CA ILE A 21 1.88 -3.20 -7.67
C ILE A 21 3.06 -2.76 -6.80
N VAL A 22 2.85 -2.57 -5.49
CA VAL A 22 3.94 -2.21 -4.58
C VAL A 22 5.02 -3.30 -4.56
N ARG A 23 4.66 -4.58 -4.49
CA ARG A 23 5.63 -5.68 -4.57
C ARG A 23 6.42 -5.67 -5.88
N ALA A 24 5.74 -5.45 -7.01
CA ALA A 24 6.40 -5.40 -8.32
C ALA A 24 7.38 -4.22 -8.44
N ILE A 25 7.06 -3.07 -7.84
CA ILE A 25 7.99 -1.93 -7.76
C ILE A 25 9.21 -2.27 -6.91
N LEU A 26 8.99 -2.94 -5.78
CA LEU A 26 10.04 -3.21 -4.78
C LEU A 26 10.91 -4.42 -5.12
N SER A 27 10.49 -5.30 -6.03
CA SER A 27 11.29 -6.45 -6.47
C SER A 27 12.64 -6.06 -7.08
N GLU A 28 12.80 -4.81 -7.50
CA GLU A 28 14.07 -4.28 -7.99
C GLU A 28 15.11 -4.04 -6.88
N VAL A 29 14.69 -3.91 -5.61
CA VAL A 29 15.57 -3.49 -4.49
C VAL A 29 15.53 -4.43 -3.28
N VAL A 30 14.53 -5.30 -3.18
CA VAL A 30 14.41 -6.27 -2.09
C VAL A 30 13.68 -7.53 -2.56
N ASP A 31 13.97 -8.64 -1.89
CA ASP A 31 13.21 -9.88 -2.07
C ASP A 31 11.71 -9.66 -1.78
N ILE A 32 10.86 -10.10 -2.70
CA ILE A 32 9.40 -9.97 -2.62
C ILE A 32 8.78 -10.74 -1.45
N GLU A 33 9.48 -11.72 -0.89
CA GLU A 33 9.04 -12.45 0.32
C GLU A 33 9.12 -11.58 1.57
N ARG A 34 9.96 -10.54 1.55
CA ARG A 34 10.13 -9.59 2.66
C ARG A 34 9.06 -8.50 2.66
N VAL A 35 8.29 -8.36 1.56
CA VAL A 35 7.23 -7.35 1.43
C VAL A 35 5.89 -7.97 1.82
N VAL A 36 5.34 -7.55 2.96
CA VAL A 36 4.18 -8.19 3.60
C VAL A 36 2.99 -7.24 3.66
N MET A 37 1.81 -7.74 3.29
CA MET A 37 0.53 -7.04 3.43
C MET A 37 -0.08 -7.31 4.80
N ARG A 38 -0.56 -6.27 5.47
CA ARG A 38 -1.28 -6.36 6.74
C ARG A 38 -2.60 -5.59 6.66
N ASP A 39 -3.69 -6.30 6.87
CA ASP A 39 -5.00 -5.68 7.02
C ASP A 39 -5.10 -4.93 8.36
N THR A 40 -5.65 -3.73 8.32
CA THR A 40 -5.98 -2.95 9.51
C THR A 40 -7.35 -2.31 9.34
N LYS A 41 -7.99 -1.92 10.45
CA LYS A 41 -9.35 -1.35 10.42
C LYS A 41 -9.51 -0.12 9.53
N SER A 42 -8.43 0.61 9.24
CA SER A 42 -8.48 1.91 8.56
C SER A 42 -7.69 1.98 7.25
N TYR A 43 -6.86 0.99 6.96
CA TYR A 43 -5.99 0.95 5.78
C TYR A 43 -5.38 -0.45 5.61
N CYS A 44 -4.92 -0.75 4.40
CA CYS A 44 -4.06 -1.88 4.13
C CYS A 44 -2.58 -1.44 4.27
N GLY A 45 -1.89 -1.97 5.28
CA GLY A 45 -0.48 -1.67 5.53
C GLY A 45 0.45 -2.56 4.70
N ILE A 46 1.54 -2.00 4.19
CA ILE A 46 2.59 -2.76 3.51
C ILE A 46 3.89 -2.56 4.28
N LEU A 47 4.45 -3.66 4.77
CA LEU A 47 5.58 -3.69 5.70
C LEU A 47 6.77 -4.42 5.10
N LEU A 48 7.97 -4.03 5.50
CA LEU A 48 9.17 -4.82 5.29
C LEU A 48 9.40 -5.77 6.47
N ASP A 49 9.75 -7.02 6.19
CA ASP A 49 10.06 -8.08 7.16
C ASP A 49 8.93 -8.37 8.17
N ASP A 50 7.67 -8.15 7.78
CA ASP A 50 6.51 -8.22 8.68
C ASP A 50 6.68 -7.40 9.98
N ASN A 51 7.42 -6.28 9.90
CA ASN A 51 7.80 -5.50 11.07
C ASN A 51 7.07 -4.16 11.09
N ASN A 52 6.28 -3.93 12.15
CA ASN A 52 5.54 -2.66 12.34
C ASN A 52 6.44 -1.42 12.49
N ARG A 53 7.75 -1.59 12.72
CA ARG A 53 8.75 -0.51 12.72
C ARG A 53 9.35 -0.23 11.34
N LYS A 54 9.03 -1.03 10.33
CA LYS A 54 9.45 -0.86 8.95
C LYS A 54 8.26 -0.72 7.97
N PRO A 55 7.33 0.23 8.18
CA PRO A 55 6.22 0.44 7.27
C PRO A 55 6.68 1.09 5.95
N ILE A 56 6.44 0.42 4.83
CA ILE A 56 6.81 0.93 3.52
C ILE A 56 5.80 1.98 3.04
N CYS A 57 4.51 1.61 3.04
CA CYS A 57 3.40 2.52 2.72
C CYS A 57 2.07 1.99 3.27
N ARG A 58 1.02 2.79 3.11
CA ARG A 58 -0.35 2.46 3.52
C ARG A 58 -1.31 2.73 2.38
N LEU A 59 -2.17 1.78 2.04
CA LEU A 59 -3.20 1.94 1.03
C LEU A 59 -4.52 2.23 1.74
N HIS A 60 -5.09 3.40 1.47
CA HIS A 60 -6.37 3.83 2.04
C HIS A 60 -7.41 3.78 0.93
N PHE A 61 -7.97 2.60 0.69
CA PHE A 61 -9.06 2.43 -0.26
C PHE A 61 -10.40 2.65 0.43
N ASN A 62 -11.10 3.69 0.01
CA ASN A 62 -12.40 4.05 0.56
C ASN A 62 -13.36 4.40 -0.57
N ALA A 63 -14.66 4.47 -0.26
CA ALA A 63 -15.70 4.63 -1.29
C ALA A 63 -15.68 5.98 -2.02
N LYS A 64 -14.98 7.00 -1.51
CA LYS A 64 -15.03 8.37 -2.04
C LYS A 64 -13.74 8.80 -2.74
N GLN A 65 -12.59 8.45 -2.19
CA GLN A 65 -11.27 8.85 -2.70
C GLN A 65 -10.21 7.90 -2.17
N ASN A 66 -9.45 7.27 -3.05
CA ASN A 66 -8.33 6.43 -2.66
C ASN A 66 -7.10 7.29 -2.31
N TYR A 67 -6.28 6.83 -1.36
CA TYR A 67 -5.01 7.48 -1.03
C TYR A 67 -3.88 6.45 -0.88
N ILE A 68 -2.67 6.89 -1.17
CA ILE A 68 -1.43 6.24 -0.73
C ILE A 68 -0.83 7.07 0.40
N GLY A 69 -0.58 6.43 1.54
CA GLY A 69 0.18 6.97 2.66
C GLY A 69 1.66 6.66 2.46
N LEU A 70 2.45 7.68 2.13
CA LEU A 70 3.89 7.59 2.05
C LEU A 70 4.50 7.89 3.42
N ILE A 71 5.37 7.00 3.89
CA ILE A 71 6.04 7.15 5.17
C ILE A 71 7.31 7.96 4.98
N SER A 72 7.61 8.86 5.93
CA SER A 72 8.88 9.57 6.02
C SER A 72 9.24 9.73 7.49
N GLY A 73 10.18 8.90 7.97
CA GLY A 73 10.52 8.82 9.39
C GLY A 73 9.32 8.46 10.27
N LYS A 74 8.81 9.43 11.03
CA LYS A 74 7.64 9.25 11.93
C LYS A 74 6.34 9.81 11.36
N SER A 75 6.37 10.50 10.21
CA SER A 75 5.18 11.08 9.58
C SER A 75 4.68 10.25 8.41
N GLU A 76 3.37 10.36 8.17
CA GLU A 76 2.68 9.81 7.00
C GLU A 76 2.13 10.99 6.19
N GLU A 77 2.46 11.04 4.90
CA GLU A 77 1.83 11.94 3.94
C GLU A 77 0.79 11.17 3.13
N ARG A 78 -0.47 11.62 3.14
CA ARG A 78 -1.56 10.98 2.39
C ARG A 78 -1.76 11.69 1.07
N ILE A 79 -1.44 11.00 -0.02
CA ILE A 79 -1.55 11.52 -1.38
C ILE A 79 -2.79 10.90 -2.03
N PRO A 80 -3.72 11.71 -2.57
CA PRO A 80 -4.88 11.19 -3.28
C PRO A 80 -4.45 10.51 -4.59
N ILE A 81 -5.05 9.36 -4.87
CA ILE A 81 -4.85 8.61 -6.10
C ILE A 81 -6.19 8.37 -6.79
N SER A 82 -6.23 8.58 -8.11
CA SER A 82 -7.43 8.38 -8.92
C SER A 82 -7.65 6.91 -9.24
N GLY A 83 -6.58 6.11 -9.26
CA GLY A 83 -6.63 4.67 -9.47
C GLY A 83 -5.40 3.95 -8.93
N ILE A 84 -5.46 2.62 -8.88
CA ILE A 84 -4.37 1.77 -8.33
C ILE A 84 -3.08 1.94 -9.16
N SER A 85 -3.18 2.21 -10.46
CA SER A 85 -2.04 2.50 -11.32
C SER A 85 -1.25 3.75 -10.91
N ASP A 86 -1.85 4.69 -10.19
CA ASP A 86 -1.13 5.89 -9.72
C ASP A 86 -0.04 5.55 -8.70
N ILE A 87 -0.07 4.35 -8.09
CA ILE A 87 0.99 3.88 -7.19
C ILE A 87 2.36 3.87 -7.89
N PHE A 88 2.42 3.61 -9.21
CA PHE A 88 3.66 3.65 -9.99
C PHE A 88 4.35 5.02 -9.98
N LYS A 89 3.58 6.11 -9.82
CA LYS A 89 4.10 7.48 -9.72
C LYS A 89 4.93 7.71 -8.45
N HIS A 90 4.82 6.81 -7.46
CA HIS A 90 5.53 6.88 -6.19
C HIS A 90 6.64 5.83 -6.08
N SER A 91 7.03 5.20 -7.19
CA SER A 91 8.00 4.11 -7.22
C SER A 91 9.35 4.47 -6.59
N GLU A 92 9.89 5.65 -6.91
CA GLU A 92 11.16 6.13 -6.33
C GLU A 92 11.08 6.28 -4.81
N HIS A 93 9.97 6.81 -4.27
CA HIS A 93 9.77 6.94 -2.83
C HIS A 93 9.71 5.56 -2.15
N LEU A 94 8.95 4.63 -2.72
CA LEU A 94 8.82 3.27 -2.19
C LEU A 94 10.18 2.55 -2.17
N LYS A 95 10.97 2.66 -3.24
CA LYS A 95 12.32 2.08 -3.31
C LYS A 95 13.25 2.72 -2.27
N LYS A 96 13.19 4.04 -2.11
CA LYS A 96 13.98 4.76 -1.09
C LYS A 96 13.66 4.28 0.33
N MET A 97 12.40 4.04 0.64
CA MET A 97 12.01 3.52 1.96
C MET A 97 12.69 2.19 2.30
N ILE A 98 12.90 1.32 1.32
CA ILE A 98 13.63 0.07 1.53
C ILE A 98 15.09 0.34 1.85
N VAL A 99 15.74 1.24 1.10
CA VAL A 99 17.14 1.62 1.31
C VAL A 99 17.35 2.19 2.72
N ASP A 100 16.41 3.01 3.22
CA ASP A 100 16.48 3.59 4.56
C ASP A 100 16.35 2.56 5.70
N TYR A 101 15.94 1.31 5.40
CA TYR A 101 15.82 0.22 6.38
C TYR A 101 16.96 -0.80 6.38
N LEU A 102 17.86 -0.72 5.41
CA LEU A 102 19.04 -1.60 5.28
C LEU A 102 20.23 -0.97 5.99
#